data_AF-A0A6H1WZI7-F1
#
_entry.id   AF-A0A6H1WZI7-F1
#
_cell.length_a   1.000
_cell.length_b   1.000
_cell.length_c   1.000
_cell.angle_alpha   90.00
_cell.angle_beta   90.00
_cell.angle_gamma   90.00
#
_symmetry.space_group_name_H-M   'P 1'
#
loop_
_entity.id
_entity.type
_entity.pdbx_description
1 polymer ?
#
loop_
_entity_poly.entity_id
_entity_poly.type
_entity_poly.pdbx_seq_one_letter_code
_entity_poly.pdbx_strand_id
1 'polypeptide(L)'
;MKKLICILNIALLMLTITGCAGASDYEIKLINDYHAVRMSANNVKIFKEDTKDTTGKAPIIPPYYEDKEDEYNSESVEKIGQDNRYILAKTNKDMYYILDTEKETLLEYLSESEFEKYKKELNIVNDIELKSLDEYEKIR
;
A
#
# COMPACT_ATOMS: atom_id res chain seq x y z
N MET A 1 1.90 -53.90 17.89
CA MET A 1 1.22 -52.59 17.79
C MET A 1 2.10 -51.40 18.23
N LYS A 2 3.44 -51.47 18.13
CA LYS A 2 4.33 -50.32 18.49
C LYS A 2 4.87 -49.56 17.28
N LYS A 3 4.92 -50.20 16.10
CA LYS A 3 5.50 -49.64 14.87
C LYS A 3 4.57 -48.69 14.10
N LEU A 4 3.25 -48.82 14.27
CA LEU A 4 2.25 -47.95 13.63
C LEU A 4 2.09 -46.59 14.33
N ILE A 5 2.26 -46.56 15.65
CA ILE A 5 2.16 -45.32 16.45
C ILE A 5 3.35 -44.38 16.16
N CYS A 6 4.54 -44.92 15.87
CA CYS A 6 5.71 -44.11 15.52
C CYS A 6 5.56 -43.40 14.17
N ILE A 7 4.91 -44.02 13.18
CA ILE A 7 4.74 -43.43 11.84
C ILE A 7 3.72 -42.29 11.87
N LEU A 8 2.65 -42.43 12.68
CA LEU A 8 1.62 -41.40 12.83
C LEU A 8 2.16 -40.10 13.47
N ASN A 9 3.11 -40.20 14.40
CA ASN A 9 3.72 -39.03 15.05
C ASN A 9 4.68 -38.27 14.12
N ILE A 10 5.35 -38.94 13.18
CA ILE A 10 6.24 -38.30 12.21
C ILE A 10 5.43 -37.55 11.13
N ALA A 11 4.29 -38.09 10.72
CA ALA A 11 3.39 -37.42 9.77
C ALA A 11 2.75 -36.15 10.35
N LEU A 12 2.45 -36.13 11.66
CA LEU A 12 1.85 -34.97 12.33
C LEU A 12 2.85 -33.78 12.46
N LEU A 13 4.15 -34.07 12.54
CA LEU A 13 5.23 -33.06 12.59
C LEU A 13 5.48 -32.36 11.24
N MET A 14 5.04 -32.95 10.12
CA MET A 14 5.15 -32.31 8.80
C MET A 14 4.05 -31.26 8.54
N LEU A 15 2.97 -31.28 9.31
CA LEU A 15 1.86 -30.32 9.18
C LEU A 15 2.11 -28.98 9.90
N THR A 16 3.17 -28.86 10.71
CA THR A 16 3.43 -27.66 11.52
C THR A 16 4.48 -26.72 10.93
N ILE A 17 5.01 -26.98 9.72
CA ILE A 17 6.08 -26.17 9.11
C ILE A 17 5.54 -25.23 8.02
N THR A 18 4.24 -25.22 7.74
CA THR A 18 3.63 -24.11 7.00
C THR A 18 3.36 -22.95 7.97
N GLY A 19 4.41 -22.39 8.55
CA GLY A 19 4.34 -21.04 9.08
C GLY A 19 3.96 -20.14 7.92
N CYS A 20 2.78 -19.54 7.96
CA CYS A 20 2.43 -18.45 7.06
C CYS A 20 3.54 -17.42 7.25
N ALA A 21 4.45 -17.29 6.28
CA ALA A 21 5.49 -16.28 6.36
C ALA A 21 4.76 -14.95 6.46
N GLY A 22 4.72 -14.38 7.66
CA GLY A 22 4.15 -13.06 7.91
C GLY A 22 4.76 -12.14 6.88
N ALA A 23 3.91 -11.51 6.09
CA ALA A 23 4.37 -10.83 4.91
C ALA A 23 5.29 -9.69 5.35
N SER A 24 6.58 -9.83 5.03
CA SER A 24 7.63 -8.96 5.53
C SER A 24 7.33 -7.50 5.23
N ASP A 25 7.67 -6.64 6.20
CA ASP A 25 7.76 -5.20 6.00
C ASP A 25 8.62 -4.93 4.76
N TYR A 26 8.19 -3.94 3.99
CA TYR A 26 8.90 -3.49 2.80
C TYR A 26 8.62 -2.01 2.54
N GLU A 27 9.51 -1.41 1.75
CA GLU A 27 9.39 -0.05 1.24
C GLU A 27 9.48 -0.06 -0.29
N ILE A 28 8.66 0.77 -0.94
CA ILE A 28 8.73 1.08 -2.37
C ILE A 28 9.02 2.58 -2.50
N LYS A 29 10.12 2.94 -3.13
CA LYS A 29 10.45 4.35 -3.41
C LYS A 29 9.56 4.90 -4.51
N LEU A 30 9.02 6.09 -4.27
CA LEU A 30 8.20 6.85 -5.20
C LEU A 30 8.89 8.19 -5.51
N ILE A 31 8.28 8.96 -6.40
CA ILE A 31 8.78 10.27 -6.80
C ILE A 31 8.81 11.26 -5.62
N ASN A 32 9.67 12.28 -5.72
CA ASN A 32 9.71 13.45 -4.84
C ASN A 32 9.75 13.11 -3.33
N ASP A 33 10.61 12.15 -2.98
CA ASP A 33 10.88 11.70 -1.61
C ASP A 33 9.68 11.03 -0.90
N TYR A 34 8.67 10.59 -1.65
CA TYR A 34 7.60 9.74 -1.12
C TYR A 34 8.00 8.27 -1.19
N HIS A 35 7.39 7.47 -0.32
CA HIS A 35 7.48 6.02 -0.38
C HIS A 35 6.15 5.36 0.01
N ALA A 36 5.94 4.14 -0.47
CA ALA A 36 4.92 3.25 0.05
C ALA A 36 5.55 2.27 1.03
N VAL A 37 5.10 2.28 2.28
CA VAL A 37 5.63 1.43 3.35
C VAL A 37 4.56 0.47 3.80
N ARG A 38 4.90 -0.81 3.83
CA ARG A 38 4.10 -1.84 4.48
C ARG A 38 4.56 -2.01 5.91
N MET A 39 3.69 -1.67 6.85
CA MET A 39 3.92 -1.85 8.30
C MET A 39 3.28 -3.12 8.87
N SER A 40 2.29 -3.67 8.19
CA SER A 40 1.67 -4.96 8.54
C SER A 40 1.01 -5.60 7.32
N ALA A 41 0.43 -6.80 7.49
CA ALA A 41 -0.14 -7.56 6.39
C ALA A 41 -1.14 -6.75 5.54
N ASN A 42 -1.94 -5.89 6.17
CA ASN A 42 -3.00 -5.10 5.53
C ASN A 42 -2.83 -3.60 5.78
N ASN A 43 -1.59 -3.13 5.94
CA ASN A 43 -1.33 -1.72 6.25
C ASN A 43 -0.18 -1.23 5.38
N VAL A 44 -0.53 -0.79 4.18
CA VAL A 44 0.36 -0.07 3.27
C VAL A 44 -0.09 1.38 3.21
N LYS A 45 0.83 2.29 3.55
CA LYS A 45 0.62 3.73 3.49
C LYS A 45 1.64 4.37 2.58
N ILE A 46 1.27 5.49 1.95
CA ILE A 46 2.18 6.37 1.23
C ILE A 46 2.36 7.64 2.05
N PHE A 47 3.61 8.00 2.31
CA PHE A 47 3.97 9.24 2.99
C PHE A 47 5.36 9.68 2.54
N LYS A 48 5.69 10.94 2.83
CA LYS A 48 7.00 11.50 2.54
C LYS A 48 8.01 11.02 3.58
N GLU A 49 9.25 10.76 3.16
CA GLU A 49 10.32 10.40 4.09
C GLU A 49 10.41 11.43 5.25
N ASP A 50 10.41 10.97 6.50
CA ASP A 50 10.40 11.84 7.70
C ASP A 50 11.53 12.88 7.70
N THR A 51 12.71 12.51 7.18
CA THR A 51 13.86 13.43 7.10
C THR A 51 13.70 14.53 6.05
N LYS A 52 12.69 14.40 5.17
CA LYS A 52 12.40 15.29 4.04
C LYS A 52 11.12 16.10 4.26
N ASP A 53 10.20 15.64 5.11
CA ASP A 53 9.07 16.47 5.56
C ASP A 53 9.48 17.42 6.68
N THR A 54 10.04 18.56 6.30
CA THR A 54 10.42 19.61 7.26
C THR A 54 9.22 20.35 7.87
N THR A 55 8.02 20.15 7.34
CA THR A 55 6.81 20.89 7.76
C THR A 55 5.93 20.08 8.69
N GLY A 56 6.04 18.74 8.65
CA GLY A 56 5.14 17.81 9.32
C GLY A 56 3.71 17.84 8.75
N LYS A 57 3.55 18.29 7.50
CA LYS A 57 2.26 18.52 6.86
C LYS A 57 2.12 17.78 5.53
N ALA A 58 3.11 16.99 5.13
CA ALA A 58 3.01 16.22 3.91
C ALA A 58 1.82 15.25 4.01
N PRO A 59 0.94 15.17 2.99
CA PRO A 59 -0.20 14.27 3.02
C PRO A 59 0.22 12.80 3.14
N ILE A 60 -0.65 12.02 3.78
CA ILE A 60 -0.52 10.57 3.90
C ILE A 60 -1.69 9.92 3.15
N ILE A 61 -1.42 8.82 2.42
CA ILE A 61 -2.45 8.00 1.77
C ILE A 61 -2.46 6.60 2.40
N PRO A 62 -3.62 6.08 2.83
CA PRO A 62 -4.85 6.84 3.05
C PRO A 62 -4.69 7.85 4.20
N PRO A 63 -5.50 8.92 4.25
CA PRO A 63 -5.48 9.87 5.35
C PRO A 63 -5.77 9.19 6.69
N TYR A 64 -5.13 9.67 7.75
CA TYR A 64 -5.38 9.18 9.11
C TYR A 64 -6.69 9.77 9.66
N TYR A 65 -7.61 8.90 10.09
CA TYR A 65 -8.85 9.28 10.76
C TYR A 65 -8.89 8.62 12.14
N GLU A 66 -8.89 9.43 13.21
CA GLU A 66 -8.82 8.99 14.62
C GLU A 66 -9.93 8.00 15.02
N ASP A 67 -11.06 8.01 14.31
CA ASP A 67 -12.27 7.26 14.70
C ASP A 67 -12.38 5.83 14.12
N LYS A 68 -11.41 5.35 13.31
CA LYS A 68 -11.57 4.16 12.46
C LYS A 68 -10.50 3.06 12.58
N GLU A 69 -9.67 3.05 13.63
CA GLU A 69 -8.67 1.98 13.79
C GLU A 69 -9.26 0.69 14.37
N ASP A 70 -9.97 -0.07 13.54
CA ASP A 70 -9.90 -1.52 13.59
C ASP A 70 -8.81 -1.95 12.60
N GLU A 71 -7.71 -2.52 13.09
CA GLU A 71 -6.56 -2.94 12.28
C GLU A 71 -7.00 -3.82 11.08
N TYR A 72 -8.05 -4.63 11.25
CA TYR A 72 -8.58 -5.52 10.21
C TYR A 72 -9.42 -4.80 9.14
N ASN A 73 -9.90 -3.60 9.43
CA ASN A 73 -10.70 -2.79 8.51
C ASN A 73 -10.01 -1.46 8.19
N SER A 74 -8.69 -1.41 8.37
CA SER A 74 -7.90 -0.26 7.97
C SER A 74 -7.87 -0.16 6.44
N GLU A 75 -7.94 1.07 5.95
CA GLU A 75 -7.73 1.32 4.54
C GLU A 75 -6.24 1.15 4.23
N SER A 76 -5.93 0.51 3.11
CA SER A 76 -4.57 0.19 2.69
C SER A 76 -4.42 0.35 1.19
N VAL A 77 -3.30 0.93 0.77
CA VAL A 77 -2.95 1.04 -0.64
C VAL A 77 -2.74 -0.36 -1.24
N GLU A 78 -3.30 -0.59 -2.42
CA GLU A 78 -3.15 -1.83 -3.19
C GLU A 78 -2.51 -1.60 -4.56
N LYS A 79 -2.74 -0.41 -5.14
CA LYS A 79 -2.19 -0.07 -6.46
C LYS A 79 -1.66 1.36 -6.48
N ILE A 80 -0.58 1.54 -7.22
CA ILE A 80 0.11 2.83 -7.38
C ILE A 80 0.35 3.09 -8.86
N GLY A 81 0.23 4.35 -9.26
CA GLY A 81 0.72 4.88 -10.52
C GLY A 81 1.43 6.21 -10.22
N GLN A 82 2.38 6.61 -11.05
CA GLN A 82 3.05 7.90 -10.85
C GLN A 82 3.60 8.46 -12.17
N ASP A 83 3.72 9.79 -12.26
CA ASP A 83 4.57 10.47 -13.24
C ASP A 83 5.68 11.26 -12.53
N ASN A 84 6.11 12.39 -13.08
CA ASN A 84 7.16 13.22 -12.49
C ASN A 84 6.65 14.14 -11.37
N ARG A 85 5.33 14.23 -11.17
CA ARG A 85 4.68 15.16 -10.23
C ARG A 85 3.59 14.51 -9.38
N TYR A 86 2.82 13.60 -9.95
CA TYR A 86 1.66 13.02 -9.30
C TYR A 86 1.92 11.59 -8.87
N ILE A 87 1.44 11.26 -7.68
CA ILE A 87 1.25 9.88 -7.24
C ILE A 87 -0.24 9.60 -7.26
N LEU A 88 -0.62 8.52 -7.93
CA LEU A 88 -1.96 7.99 -8.03
C LEU A 88 -2.03 6.73 -7.17
N ALA A 89 -3.10 6.56 -6.40
CA ALA A 89 -3.27 5.36 -5.60
C ALA A 89 -4.71 4.86 -5.62
N LYS A 90 -4.86 3.54 -5.51
CA LYS A 90 -6.13 2.87 -5.20
C LYS A 90 -5.95 2.01 -3.95
N THR A 91 -6.96 2.00 -3.10
CA THR A 91 -6.96 1.22 -1.86
C THR A 91 -7.91 0.02 -1.90
N ASN A 92 -7.77 -0.85 -0.90
CA ASN A 92 -8.64 -2.00 -0.64
C ASN A 92 -10.12 -1.65 -0.38
N LYS A 93 -10.44 -0.37 -0.21
CA LYS A 93 -11.82 0.14 -0.02
C LYS A 93 -12.40 0.78 -1.28
N ASP A 94 -11.77 0.56 -2.44
CA ASP A 94 -12.14 1.20 -3.71
C ASP A 94 -12.12 2.74 -3.66
N MET A 95 -11.26 3.30 -2.80
CA MET A 95 -10.95 4.73 -2.79
C MET A 95 -9.81 5.03 -3.76
N TYR A 96 -9.86 6.21 -4.37
CA TYR A 96 -8.88 6.67 -5.33
C TYR A 96 -8.28 8.00 -4.88
N TYR A 97 -6.96 8.12 -5.04
CA TYR A 97 -6.21 9.28 -4.59
C TYR A 97 -5.34 9.86 -5.70
N ILE A 98 -5.28 11.18 -5.77
CA ILE A 98 -4.31 11.94 -6.58
C ILE A 98 -3.54 12.85 -5.64
N LEU A 99 -2.25 12.61 -5.49
CA LEU A 99 -1.34 13.43 -4.71
C LEU A 99 -0.47 14.27 -5.65
N ASP A 100 -0.61 15.59 -5.56
CA ASP A 100 0.34 16.54 -6.17
C ASP A 100 1.54 16.68 -5.24
N THR A 101 2.66 16.03 -5.58
CA THR A 101 3.83 15.97 -4.69
C THR A 101 4.62 17.27 -4.62
N GLU A 102 4.46 18.17 -5.60
CA GLU A 102 5.08 19.50 -5.58
C GLU A 102 4.31 20.48 -4.68
N LYS A 103 2.97 20.40 -4.71
CA LYS A 103 2.09 21.26 -3.90
C LYS A 103 1.69 20.62 -2.57
N GLU A 104 2.05 19.35 -2.37
CA GLU A 104 1.66 18.54 -1.20
C GLU A 104 0.14 18.60 -0.95
N THR A 105 -0.63 18.46 -2.03
CA THR A 105 -2.11 18.51 -1.99
C THR A 105 -2.67 17.15 -2.37
N LEU A 106 -3.57 16.62 -1.54
CA LEU A 106 -4.21 15.33 -1.74
C LEU A 106 -5.67 15.52 -2.16
N LEU A 107 -6.06 14.84 -3.23
CA LEU A 107 -7.44 14.75 -3.71
C LEU A 107 -7.92 13.31 -3.55
N GLU A 108 -9.15 13.16 -3.04
CA GLU A 108 -9.79 11.87 -2.74
C GLU A 108 -11.06 11.72 -3.57
N TYR A 109 -11.29 10.53 -4.10
CA TYR A 109 -12.44 10.20 -4.92
C TYR A 109 -13.03 8.84 -4.52
N LEU A 110 -14.37 8.80 -4.47
CA LEU A 110 -15.15 7.60 -4.12
C LEU A 110 -15.46 6.72 -5.33
N SER A 111 -15.09 7.16 -6.53
CA SER A 111 -15.39 6.44 -7.77
C SER A 111 -14.27 6.58 -8.80
N GLU A 112 -14.06 5.52 -9.56
CA GLU A 112 -13.09 5.48 -10.66
C GLU A 112 -13.43 6.52 -11.74
N SER A 113 -14.72 6.76 -11.99
CA SER A 113 -15.16 7.73 -13.00
C SER A 113 -14.81 9.18 -12.63
N GLU A 114 -14.95 9.56 -11.35
CA GLU A 114 -14.50 10.86 -10.86
C GLU A 114 -12.98 10.96 -10.89
N PHE A 115 -12.28 9.92 -10.45
CA PHE A 115 -10.82 9.85 -10.50
C PHE A 115 -10.28 10.04 -11.93
N GLU A 116 -10.78 9.29 -12.92
CA GLU A 116 -10.36 9.41 -14.31
C GLU A 116 -10.72 10.78 -14.93
N LYS A 117 -11.88 11.34 -14.55
CA LYS A 117 -12.26 12.69 -14.95
C LYS A 117 -11.24 13.73 -14.45
N TYR A 118 -10.89 13.70 -13.17
CA TYR A 118 -9.95 14.66 -12.59
C TYR A 118 -8.51 14.43 -13.02
N LYS A 119 -8.09 13.17 -13.22
CA LYS A 119 -6.81 12.82 -13.85
C LYS A 119 -6.65 13.54 -15.20
N LYS A 120 -7.71 13.50 -16.03
CA LYS A 120 -7.75 14.20 -17.32
C LYS A 120 -7.76 15.72 -17.17
N GLU A 121 -8.54 16.28 -16.24
CA GLU A 121 -8.60 17.73 -16.00
C GLU A 121 -7.25 18.30 -15.53
N LEU A 122 -6.48 17.52 -14.78
CA LEU A 122 -5.12 17.87 -14.35
C LEU A 122 -4.05 17.67 -15.43
N ASN A 123 -4.42 17.20 -16.63
CA ASN A 123 -3.52 16.81 -17.72
C ASN A 123 -2.45 15.78 -17.29
N ILE A 124 -2.80 14.92 -16.34
CA ILE A 124 -1.97 13.77 -15.95
C ILE A 124 -2.00 12.80 -17.13
N VAL A 125 -0.84 12.26 -17.51
CA VAL A 125 -0.72 11.45 -18.74
C VAL A 125 -1.66 10.23 -18.62
N ASN A 126 -2.53 10.06 -19.62
CA ASN A 126 -3.59 9.05 -19.57
C ASN A 126 -3.04 7.61 -19.47
N ASP A 127 -1.81 7.39 -19.93
CA ASP A 127 -1.11 6.10 -19.93
C ASP A 127 -0.57 5.67 -18.56
N ILE A 128 -0.66 6.51 -17.53
CA ILE A 128 -0.28 6.11 -16.17
C ILE A 128 -1.32 5.12 -15.64
N GLU A 129 -0.92 3.86 -15.62
CA GLU A 129 -1.70 2.75 -15.07
C GLU A 129 -1.45 2.59 -13.56
N LEU A 130 -2.51 2.23 -12.84
CA LEU A 130 -2.43 1.81 -11.44
C LEU A 130 -1.98 0.34 -11.37
N LYS A 131 -0.72 0.11 -11.00
CA LYS A 131 -0.08 -1.21 -10.91
C LYS A 131 -0.13 -1.77 -9.51
N SER A 132 -0.17 -3.09 -9.38
CA SER A 132 -0.08 -3.76 -8.08
C SER A 132 1.25 -3.47 -7.39
N LEU A 133 1.26 -3.38 -6.06
CA LEU A 133 2.49 -3.23 -5.28
C LEU A 133 3.52 -4.34 -5.51
N ASP A 134 3.07 -5.52 -5.93
CA ASP A 134 3.95 -6.65 -6.26
C ASP A 134 4.76 -6.44 -7.55
N GLU A 135 4.37 -5.47 -8.38
CA GLU A 135 5.08 -5.12 -9.62
C GLU A 135 6.26 -4.17 -9.38
N TYR A 136 6.40 -3.63 -8.15
CA TYR A 136 7.46 -2.71 -7.78
C TYR A 136 8.65 -3.42 -7.12
N GLU A 137 9.83 -2.83 -7.28
CA GLU A 137 11.01 -3.23 -6.51
C GLU A 137 10.80 -2.90 -5.02
N LYS A 138 11.04 -3.88 -4.16
CA LYS A 138 10.80 -3.79 -2.71
C LYS A 138 12.14 -3.76 -1.97
N ILE A 139 12.33 -2.73 -1.16
CA ILE A 139 13.48 -2.57 -0.26
C ILE A 139 13.09 -3.16 1.11
N ARG A 140 14.02 -3.86 1.75
CA ARG A 140 13.87 -4.46 3.10
C ARG A 140 14.96 -3.95 4.02
#